data_AF-A0A177C696-F1
#
_entry.id   AF-A0A177C696-F1
#
_cell.length_a   1.000
_cell.length_b   1.000
_cell.length_c   1.000
_cell.angle_alpha   90.00
_cell.angle_beta   90.00
_cell.angle_gamma   90.00
#
_symmetry.space_group_name_H-M   'P 1'
#
loop_
_entity.id
_entity.type
_entity.pdbx_description
1 polymer ?
#
loop_
_entity_poly.entity_id
_entity_poly.type
_entity_poly.pdbx_seq_one_letter_code
_entity_poly.pdbx_strand_id
1 'polypeptide(L)'
;MAIHTGMHPSLILKAIPGAGIRYEKTIACGSVVSYSSYVRMIDTVVPGAAYNTSTFFWFFPALNHTGANLALYLAGGPGEASSFAALTENGPCISSKDGNPVIPNPFPFNQTAHVLYVDQPNQIGLSYDRIVVGVFDALGGFAGWGDGRPHEEGQRRPGTSFEPRHAHGPGLRRPRLATQL
;
A
#
# COMPACT_ATOMS: atom_id res chain seq x y z
N MET A 1 -11.92 14.84 25.82
CA MET A 1 -11.25 14.84 24.51
C MET A 1 -9.87 15.47 24.71
N ALA A 2 -8.87 14.66 25.05
CA ALA A 2 -7.52 15.16 25.30
C ALA A 2 -6.70 14.94 24.03
N ILE A 3 -6.32 16.04 23.37
CA ILE A 3 -5.29 16.03 22.33
C ILE A 3 -3.97 15.90 23.09
N HIS A 4 -3.51 14.66 23.26
CA HIS A 4 -2.22 14.40 23.88
C HIS A 4 -1.14 14.79 22.88
N THR A 5 -0.63 16.02 22.97
CA THR A 5 0.55 16.49 22.24
C THR A 5 1.79 15.82 22.83
N GLY A 6 1.95 14.53 22.58
CA GLY A 6 3.20 13.82 22.79
C GLY A 6 4.12 14.10 21.61
N MET A 7 5.32 14.59 21.87
CA MET A 7 6.38 14.75 20.88
C MET A 7 6.65 13.39 20.22
N HIS A 8 6.10 13.19 19.01
CA HIS A 8 6.27 11.95 18.28
C HIS A 8 7.71 11.84 17.79
N PRO A 9 8.41 10.71 18.02
CA PRO A 9 9.77 10.54 17.55
C PRO A 9 9.80 10.64 16.02
N SER A 10 10.39 11.72 15.54
CA SER A 10 10.64 11.94 14.12
C SER A 10 12.07 11.51 13.86
N LEU A 11 12.27 10.38 13.20
CA LEU A 11 13.58 9.96 12.74
C LEU A 11 13.75 10.50 11.32
N ILE A 12 14.34 11.68 11.22
CA ILE A 12 14.96 12.09 9.96
C ILE A 12 16.08 11.08 9.72
N LEU A 13 16.02 10.36 8.59
CA LEU A 13 17.06 9.42 8.23
C LEU A 13 18.30 10.25 7.89
N LYS A 14 19.19 10.48 8.87
CA LYS A 14 20.41 11.28 8.69
C LYS A 14 21.29 10.78 7.54
N ALA A 15 21.13 9.50 7.19
CA ALA A 15 21.86 8.85 6.09
C ALA A 15 21.36 9.24 4.69
N ILE A 16 20.14 9.75 4.54
CA ILE A 16 19.52 10.04 3.24
C ILE A 16 18.79 11.40 3.30
N PRO A 17 19.42 12.48 2.80
CA PRO A 17 18.79 13.79 2.76
C PRO A 17 17.47 13.77 1.99
N GLY A 18 16.39 14.24 2.63
CA GLY A 18 15.05 14.27 2.03
C GLY A 18 14.22 13.00 2.21
N ALA A 19 14.80 11.90 2.68
CA ALA A 19 14.04 10.76 3.16
C ALA A 19 13.65 10.94 4.64
N GLY A 20 12.42 10.55 4.98
CA GLY A 20 11.90 10.72 6.33
C GLY A 20 10.98 9.58 6.74
N ILE A 21 11.11 9.17 8.00
CA ILE A 21 10.18 8.23 8.63
C ILE A 21 9.63 8.90 9.89
N ARG A 22 8.31 9.04 9.93
CA ARG A 22 7.56 9.31 11.16
C ARG A 22 6.67 8.12 11.39
N TYR A 23 6.44 7.74 12.63
CA TYR A 23 5.55 6.63 12.94
C TYR A 23 4.69 6.94 14.15
N GLU A 24 3.48 6.40 14.16
CA GLU A 24 2.54 6.59 15.26
C GLU A 24 2.18 5.22 15.84
N LYS A 25 2.03 5.18 17.16
CA LYS A 25 1.53 4.00 17.86
C LYS A 25 0.02 3.90 17.61
N THR A 26 -0.42 2.75 17.15
CA THR A 26 -1.82 2.45 16.86
C THR A 26 -2.25 1.19 17.61
N ILE A 27 -3.55 1.06 17.88
CA ILE A 27 -4.13 -0.14 18.46
C ILE A 27 -4.90 -0.85 17.35
N ALA A 28 -4.41 -2.03 16.96
CA ALA A 28 -5.07 -2.91 16.02
C ALA A 28 -6.03 -3.84 16.77
N CYS A 29 -7.22 -4.07 16.19
CA CYS A 29 -8.15 -5.11 16.63
C CYS A 29 -8.56 -5.02 18.12
N GLY A 30 -8.67 -3.79 18.62
CA GLY A 30 -9.11 -3.49 19.99
C GLY A 30 -8.02 -3.56 21.06
N SER A 31 -6.97 -4.38 20.91
CA SER A 31 -5.98 -4.57 21.98
C SER A 31 -4.52 -4.73 21.52
N VAL A 32 -4.26 -4.97 20.24
CA VAL A 32 -2.90 -5.27 19.76
C VAL A 32 -2.14 -3.97 19.52
N VAL A 33 -1.03 -3.78 20.22
CA VAL A 33 -0.13 -2.64 19.96
C VAL A 33 0.54 -2.83 18.61
N SER A 34 0.45 -1.81 17.77
CA SER A 34 1.11 -1.76 16.47
C SER A 34 1.63 -0.34 16.19
N TYR A 35 2.38 -0.19 15.11
CA TYR A 35 2.87 1.10 14.65
C TYR A 35 2.69 1.19 13.15
N SER A 36 2.12 2.28 12.66
CA SER A 36 1.93 2.47 11.22
C SER A 36 2.15 3.92 10.83
N SER A 37 2.66 4.12 9.61
CA SER A 37 2.76 5.42 8.94
C SER A 37 3.38 5.23 7.55
N TYR A 38 4.10 6.24 7.07
CA TYR A 38 4.71 6.29 5.76
C TYR A 38 6.22 6.51 5.85
N VAL A 39 6.97 5.77 5.03
CA VAL A 39 8.33 6.12 4.64
C VAL A 39 8.24 7.03 3.43
N ARG A 40 8.72 8.26 3.56
CA ARG A 40 8.75 9.22 2.45
C ARG A 40 10.11 9.21 1.80
N MET A 41 10.15 9.02 0.49
CA MET A 41 11.35 9.16 -0.33
C MET A 41 11.10 10.19 -1.42
N ILE A 42 12.12 11.00 -1.70
CA ILE A 42 12.10 11.93 -2.81
C ILE A 42 12.68 11.26 -4.05
N ASP A 43 12.10 11.58 -5.21
CA ASP A 43 12.48 11.07 -6.52
C ASP A 43 13.99 11.18 -6.81
N THR A 44 14.59 12.31 -6.45
CA THR A 44 16.03 12.60 -6.63
C THR A 44 16.97 11.62 -5.92
N VAL A 45 16.47 10.88 -4.93
CA VAL A 45 17.26 9.93 -4.13
C VAL A 45 17.11 8.50 -4.62
N VAL A 46 16.03 8.18 -5.34
CA VAL A 46 15.73 6.83 -5.81
C VAL A 46 16.03 6.75 -7.31
N PRO A 47 17.12 6.06 -7.74
CA PRO A 47 17.48 5.99 -9.14
C PRO A 47 16.35 5.40 -9.99
N GLY A 48 15.92 6.14 -11.01
CA GLY A 48 14.82 5.73 -11.90
C GLY A 48 13.42 5.95 -11.33
N ALA A 49 13.26 6.58 -10.17
CA ALA A 49 11.95 7.00 -9.69
C ALA A 49 11.44 8.19 -10.51
N ALA A 50 10.21 8.08 -11.00
CA ALA A 50 9.54 9.14 -11.74
C ALA A 50 8.82 10.16 -10.83
N TYR A 51 8.68 9.84 -9.55
CA TYR A 51 7.90 10.63 -8.58
C TYR A 51 8.35 10.36 -7.13
N ASN A 52 8.03 11.29 -6.23
CA ASN A 52 8.16 11.09 -4.78
C ASN A 52 7.25 9.95 -4.31
N THR A 53 7.71 9.16 -3.35
CA THR A 53 6.95 8.03 -2.83
C THR A 53 6.63 8.21 -1.35
N SER A 54 5.42 7.81 -0.96
CA SER A 54 4.98 7.66 0.42
C SER A 54 4.56 6.21 0.60
N THR A 55 5.51 5.38 1.03
CA THR A 55 5.31 3.94 1.20
C THR A 55 4.72 3.66 2.58
N PHE A 56 3.51 3.11 2.62
CA PHE A 56 2.86 2.70 3.86
C PHE A 56 3.55 1.47 4.45
N PHE A 57 3.70 1.48 5.77
CA PHE A 57 4.10 0.31 6.53
C PHE A 57 3.22 0.11 7.75
N TRP A 58 3.11 -1.14 8.17
CA TRP A 58 2.45 -1.53 9.40
C TRP A 58 3.30 -2.53 10.16
N PHE A 59 3.71 -2.15 11.36
CA PHE A 59 4.62 -2.91 12.20
C PHE A 59 3.90 -3.47 13.42
N PHE A 60 4.08 -4.77 13.65
CA PHE A 60 3.58 -5.50 14.80
C PHE A 60 4.75 -6.08 15.59
N PRO A 61 5.00 -5.58 16.81
CA PRO A 61 6.02 -6.16 17.67
C PRO A 61 5.70 -7.63 18.01
N ALA A 62 6.76 -8.42 18.25
CA ALA A 62 6.64 -9.76 18.76
C ALA A 62 5.91 -9.78 20.11
N LEU A 63 5.00 -10.73 20.28
CA LEU A 63 4.32 -10.98 21.54
C LEU A 63 5.31 -11.61 22.53
N ASN A 64 5.45 -11.02 23.72
CA ASN A 64 6.18 -11.58 24.85
C ASN A 64 7.65 -11.98 24.56
N HIS A 65 8.30 -11.36 23.57
CA HIS A 65 9.68 -11.69 23.23
C HIS A 65 10.48 -10.46 22.77
N THR A 66 11.29 -9.89 23.66
CA THR A 66 12.07 -8.67 23.39
C THR A 66 13.31 -8.90 22.52
N GLY A 67 13.73 -10.17 22.34
CA GLY A 67 14.88 -10.55 21.50
C GLY A 67 14.48 -11.22 20.19
N ALA A 68 13.24 -11.02 19.72
CA ALA A 68 12.77 -11.64 18.49
C ALA A 68 13.43 -10.98 17.26
N ASN A 69 13.55 -11.74 16.17
CA ASN A 69 14.05 -11.20 14.91
C ASN A 69 12.98 -10.35 14.20
N LEU A 70 13.42 -9.43 13.35
CA LEU A 70 12.55 -8.69 12.43
C LEU A 70 12.28 -9.54 11.18
N ALA A 71 11.00 -9.76 10.87
CA ALA A 71 10.52 -10.35 9.64
C ALA A 71 9.86 -9.27 8.78
N LEU A 72 10.26 -9.19 7.51
CA LEU A 72 9.62 -8.34 6.50
C LEU A 72 8.59 -9.20 5.75
N TYR A 73 7.35 -8.71 5.66
CA TYR A 73 6.29 -9.33 4.88
C TYR A 73 5.94 -8.47 3.67
N LEU A 74 6.04 -9.08 2.49
CA LEU A 74 5.71 -8.47 1.20
C LEU A 74 4.71 -9.37 0.48
N ALA A 75 3.47 -8.89 0.32
CA ALA A 75 2.49 -9.55 -0.53
C ALA A 75 2.94 -9.54 -2.01
N GLY A 76 2.42 -10.50 -2.77
CA GLY A 76 2.87 -10.82 -4.12
C GLY A 76 2.09 -10.09 -5.23
N GLY A 77 1.83 -10.81 -6.32
CA GLY A 77 1.10 -10.29 -7.48
C GLY A 77 1.99 -10.09 -8.71
N PRO A 78 2.44 -8.87 -9.04
CA PRO A 78 2.62 -7.64 -8.23
C PRO A 78 1.35 -6.83 -7.97
N GLY A 79 1.39 -5.96 -6.96
CA GLY A 79 0.33 -4.98 -6.70
C GLY A 79 -0.64 -5.36 -5.58
N GLU A 80 -0.33 -6.39 -4.80
CA GLU A 80 -1.11 -6.74 -3.62
C GLU A 80 -0.59 -5.99 -2.39
N ALA A 81 -1.52 -5.47 -1.58
CA ALA A 81 -1.18 -4.73 -0.37
C ALA A 81 -0.78 -5.71 0.76
N SER A 82 0.42 -5.55 1.33
CA SER A 82 0.83 -6.32 2.51
C SER A 82 -0.04 -6.00 3.72
N SER A 83 -0.59 -4.78 3.81
CA SER A 83 -1.56 -4.38 4.82
C SER A 83 -2.87 -5.17 4.73
N PHE A 84 -3.24 -5.63 3.53
CA PHE A 84 -4.36 -6.54 3.34
C PHE A 84 -4.03 -7.94 3.87
N ALA A 85 -2.86 -8.48 3.52
CA ALA A 85 -2.38 -9.76 4.06
C ALA A 85 -2.24 -9.76 5.60
N ALA A 86 -1.90 -8.61 6.19
CA ALA A 86 -1.90 -8.44 7.65
C ALA A 86 -3.29 -8.64 8.28
N LEU A 87 -4.37 -8.46 7.52
CA LEU A 87 -5.75 -8.60 7.99
C LEU A 87 -6.40 -9.91 7.54
N THR A 88 -5.81 -10.65 6.60
CA THR A 88 -6.46 -11.82 5.99
C THR A 88 -5.65 -13.11 6.13
N GLU A 89 -4.34 -13.01 6.39
CA GLU A 89 -3.44 -14.16 6.40
C GLU A 89 -2.81 -14.34 7.79
N ASN A 90 -1.75 -13.60 8.07
CA ASN A 90 -0.80 -13.95 9.14
C ASN A 90 -0.54 -12.83 10.15
N GLY A 91 -1.24 -11.70 10.03
CA GLY A 91 -1.17 -10.66 11.04
C GLY A 91 -1.90 -11.07 12.32
N PRO A 92 -1.87 -10.23 13.36
CA PRO A 92 -2.38 -10.56 14.68
C PRO A 92 -3.89 -10.80 14.73
N CYS A 93 -4.62 -10.41 13.67
CA CYS A 93 -6.06 -10.49 13.63
C CYS A 93 -6.54 -10.68 12.20
N ILE A 94 -7.73 -11.25 12.08
CA ILE A 94 -8.35 -11.58 10.80
C ILE A 94 -9.68 -10.81 10.68
N SER A 95 -9.91 -10.21 9.51
CA SER A 95 -11.20 -9.62 9.17
C SER A 95 -12.28 -10.69 9.06
N SER A 96 -13.38 -10.55 9.81
CA SER A 96 -14.58 -11.40 9.64
C SER A 96 -15.26 -11.12 8.30
N LYS A 97 -16.02 -12.10 7.79
CA LYS A 97 -16.80 -11.99 6.54
C LYS A 97 -17.75 -10.79 6.53
N ASP A 98 -18.26 -10.40 7.70
CA ASP A 98 -19.22 -9.30 7.85
C ASP A 98 -18.54 -7.95 8.17
N GLY A 99 -17.20 -7.88 8.09
CA GLY A 99 -16.42 -6.67 8.36
C GLY A 99 -16.34 -6.26 9.83
N ASN A 100 -17.13 -6.90 10.71
CA ASN A 100 -17.07 -6.78 12.17
C ASN A 100 -17.61 -8.06 12.83
N PRO A 101 -17.01 -8.56 13.93
CA PRO A 101 -15.79 -8.08 14.57
C PRO A 101 -14.52 -8.55 13.84
N VAL A 102 -13.42 -7.82 14.04
CA VAL A 102 -12.07 -8.33 13.74
C VAL A 102 -11.72 -9.35 14.82
N ILE A 103 -11.43 -10.58 14.44
CA ILE A 103 -11.16 -11.69 15.37
C ILE A 103 -9.64 -11.88 15.56
N PRO A 104 -9.16 -12.26 16.76
CA PRO A 104 -7.77 -12.61 16.95
C PRO A 104 -7.33 -13.77 16.04
N ASN A 105 -6.16 -13.67 15.43
CA ASN A 105 -5.58 -14.76 14.67
C ASN A 105 -5.00 -15.78 15.67
N PRO A 106 -5.36 -17.08 15.61
CA PRO A 106 -4.77 -18.10 16.48
C PRO A 106 -3.29 -18.41 16.17
N PHE A 107 -2.81 -18.09 14.96
CA PHE A 107 -1.44 -18.39 14.52
C PHE A 107 -0.76 -17.16 13.88
N PRO A 108 -0.64 -16.03 14.60
CA PRO A 108 -0.09 -14.83 14.00
C PRO A 108 1.44 -14.91 13.95
N PHE A 109 2.04 -14.38 12.89
CA PHE A 109 3.50 -14.37 12.76
C PHE A 109 4.19 -13.53 13.82
N ASN A 110 3.48 -12.54 14.38
CA ASN A 110 4.00 -11.76 15.50
C ASN A 110 4.04 -12.54 16.83
N GLN A 111 3.67 -13.83 16.86
CA GLN A 111 3.92 -14.67 18.02
C GLN A 111 5.42 -14.97 18.22
N THR A 112 6.23 -14.95 17.16
CA THR A 112 7.65 -15.34 17.22
C THR A 112 8.62 -14.31 16.62
N ALA A 113 8.11 -13.36 15.83
CA ALA A 113 8.92 -12.33 15.18
C ALA A 113 8.30 -10.94 15.38
N HIS A 114 9.12 -9.89 15.26
CA HIS A 114 8.60 -8.57 14.96
C HIS A 114 8.25 -8.54 13.47
N VAL A 115 7.03 -8.24 13.08
CA VAL A 115 6.60 -8.32 11.68
C VAL A 115 6.36 -6.92 11.12
N LEU A 116 7.02 -6.62 10.00
CA LEU A 116 6.86 -5.38 9.25
C LEU A 116 6.18 -5.68 7.91
N TYR A 117 4.97 -5.19 7.73
CA TYR A 117 4.24 -5.22 6.46
C TYR A 117 4.52 -3.93 5.69
N VAL A 118 4.83 -4.04 4.40
CA VAL A 118 5.09 -2.87 3.54
C VAL A 118 4.25 -2.97 2.28
N ASP A 119 3.43 -1.95 2.02
CA ASP A 119 2.61 -1.89 0.81
C ASP A 119 3.48 -1.46 -0.37
N GLN A 120 3.70 -2.37 -1.31
CA GLN A 120 4.60 -2.18 -2.43
C GLN A 120 4.05 -2.81 -3.73
N PRO A 121 4.41 -2.26 -4.91
CA PRO A 121 5.13 -0.99 -5.14
C PRO A 121 4.32 0.25 -4.70
N ASN A 122 4.85 1.46 -4.94
CA ASN A 122 4.08 2.68 -4.65
C ASN A 122 2.76 2.69 -5.43
N GLN A 123 1.72 3.34 -4.89
CA GLN A 123 0.32 3.33 -5.40
C GLN A 123 -0.47 2.05 -5.07
N ILE A 124 0.07 1.14 -4.26
CA ILE A 124 -0.62 -0.07 -3.78
C ILE A 124 -1.07 0.10 -2.33
N GLY A 125 -2.26 -0.43 -2.02
CA GLY A 125 -2.81 -0.38 -0.67
C GLY A 125 -2.95 1.06 -0.20
N LEU A 126 -2.28 1.39 0.90
CA LEU A 126 -2.26 2.75 1.43
C LEU A 126 -1.09 3.59 0.89
N SER A 127 -0.13 3.00 0.17
CA SER A 127 1.01 3.73 -0.41
C SER A 127 0.60 4.66 -1.56
N TYR A 128 1.17 5.86 -1.63
CA TYR A 128 0.83 6.87 -2.64
C TYR A 128 2.01 7.75 -3.04
N ASP A 129 1.89 8.44 -4.18
CA ASP A 129 2.85 9.45 -4.64
C ASP A 129 2.42 10.87 -4.27
N ARG A 130 1.16 11.22 -4.54
CA ARG A 130 0.60 12.55 -4.31
C ARG A 130 -0.84 12.46 -3.83
N ILE A 131 -1.14 13.21 -2.77
CA ILE A 131 -2.52 13.43 -2.32
C ILE A 131 -3.22 14.38 -3.28
N VAL A 132 -4.42 14.00 -3.72
CA VAL A 132 -5.29 14.81 -4.57
C VAL A 132 -6.67 14.89 -3.94
N VAL A 133 -7.33 16.05 -4.06
CA VAL A 133 -8.72 16.20 -3.62
C VAL A 133 -9.61 15.42 -4.57
N GLY A 134 -10.46 14.56 -4.02
CA GLY A 134 -11.49 13.85 -4.77
C GLY A 134 -12.86 14.11 -4.14
N VAL A 135 -13.90 14.13 -4.97
CA VAL A 135 -15.29 14.16 -4.51
C VAL A 135 -15.90 12.79 -4.75
N PHE A 136 -16.46 12.21 -3.69
CA PHE A 136 -17.22 10.97 -3.75
C PHE A 136 -18.64 11.27 -3.29
N ASP A 137 -19.61 11.11 -4.20
CA ASP A 137 -21.02 11.13 -3.85
C ASP A 137 -21.40 9.74 -3.35
N ALA A 138 -21.96 9.65 -2.14
CA ALA A 138 -22.36 8.39 -1.55
C ALA A 138 -23.43 7.65 -2.38
N LEU A 139 -24.21 8.36 -3.20
CA LEU A 139 -25.25 7.79 -4.05
C LEU A 139 -24.77 7.58 -5.50
N GLY A 140 -23.94 8.49 -6.01
CA GLY A 140 -23.44 8.49 -7.39
C GLY A 140 -22.04 7.89 -7.60
N GLY A 141 -21.33 7.55 -6.53
CA GLY A 141 -19.96 7.06 -6.59
C GLY A 141 -18.92 8.17 -6.78
N PHE A 142 -17.77 7.84 -7.38
CA PHE A 142 -16.68 8.79 -7.57
C PHE A 142 -17.08 9.90 -8.55
N ALA A 143 -17.15 11.14 -8.07
CA ALA A 143 -17.65 12.29 -8.82
C ALA A 143 -16.55 13.09 -9.53
N GLY A 144 -15.28 12.94 -9.14
CA GLY A 144 -14.17 13.58 -9.85
C GLY A 144 -12.97 13.95 -8.97
N TRP A 145 -11.91 14.42 -9.63
CA TRP A 145 -10.69 14.91 -8.97
C TRP A 145 -10.58 16.43 -9.12
N GLY A 146 -10.24 17.14 -8.04
CA GLY A 146 -10.14 18.61 -8.03
C GLY A 146 -11.40 19.30 -7.50
N ASP A 147 -11.50 20.60 -7.76
CA ASP A 147 -12.38 21.67 -7.21
C ASP A 147 -13.91 21.46 -7.07
N GLY A 148 -14.40 20.21 -7.02
CA GLY A 148 -15.82 19.92 -6.82
C GLY A 148 -16.63 19.84 -8.11
N ARG A 149 -16.00 19.97 -9.28
CA ARG A 149 -16.67 19.79 -10.57
C ARG A 149 -16.67 18.32 -11.01
N PRO A 150 -17.80 17.81 -11.53
CA PRO A 150 -17.86 16.47 -12.10
C PRO A 150 -16.81 16.27 -13.19
N HIS A 151 -16.11 15.14 -13.16
CA HIS A 151 -15.17 14.79 -14.20
C HIS A 151 -15.94 14.44 -15.49
N GLU A 152 -15.78 15.23 -16.56
CA GLU A 152 -16.32 14.84 -17.86
C GLU A 152 -15.63 13.56 -18.35
N GLU A 153 -16.44 12.60 -18.80
CA GLU A 153 -16.02 11.34 -19.42
C GLU A 153 -15.12 11.66 -20.64
N GLY A 154 -13.80 11.50 -20.48
CA GLY A 154 -12.84 11.73 -21.57
C GLY A 154 -11.47 12.30 -21.16
N GLN A 155 -11.35 12.95 -19.99
CA GLN A 155 -10.09 13.55 -19.56
C GLN A 155 -9.16 12.51 -18.91
N ARG A 156 -8.41 11.73 -19.70
CA ARG A 156 -7.36 10.85 -19.15
C ARG A 156 -6.22 11.68 -18.55
N ARG A 157 -5.80 11.33 -17.34
CA ARG A 157 -4.58 11.86 -16.74
C ARG A 157 -3.34 11.29 -17.45
N PRO A 158 -2.36 12.12 -17.85
CA PRO A 158 -1.05 11.63 -18.28
C PRO A 158 -0.40 10.85 -17.12
N GLY A 159 -0.04 9.59 -17.35
CA GLY A 159 0.73 8.77 -16.40
C GLY A 159 -0.06 7.78 -15.55
N THR A 160 -1.39 7.69 -15.67
CA THR A 160 -2.19 6.66 -14.99
C THR A 160 -2.48 5.43 -15.85
N SER A 161 -1.86 5.29 -17.03
CA SER A 161 -1.90 4.04 -17.78
C SER A 161 -0.84 3.08 -17.25
N PHE A 162 -1.29 2.00 -16.61
CA PHE A 162 -0.56 0.74 -16.72
C PHE A 162 -0.66 0.35 -18.20
N GLU A 163 0.31 0.75 -19.01
CA GLU A 163 0.41 0.28 -20.38
C GLU A 163 0.58 -1.25 -20.30
N PRO A 164 -0.39 -2.06 -20.76
CA PRO A 164 -0.11 -3.48 -20.91
C PRO A 164 0.96 -3.54 -21.99
N ARG A 165 2.21 -3.85 -21.62
CA ARG A 165 3.21 -4.21 -22.62
C ARG A 165 2.63 -5.41 -23.36
N HIS A 166 2.14 -5.15 -24.57
CA HIS A 166 1.71 -6.18 -25.51
C HIS A 166 2.79 -7.25 -25.53
N ALA A 167 2.42 -8.46 -25.08
CA ALA A 167 3.20 -9.64 -25.33
C ALA A 167 3.28 -9.81 -26.86
N HIS A 168 4.40 -9.38 -27.46
CA HIS A 168 4.75 -9.77 -28.81
C HIS A 168 5.12 -11.27 -28.79
N GLY A 169 4.10 -12.12 -28.82
CA GLY A 169 4.24 -13.49 -29.31
C GLY A 169 4.28 -13.48 -30.85
N PRO A 170 5.10 -14.32 -31.50
CA PRO A 170 5.17 -14.36 -32.95
C PRO A 170 3.82 -14.83 -33.52
N GLY A 171 3.21 -13.97 -34.34
CA GLY A 171 1.93 -14.24 -34.99
C GLY A 171 1.99 -15.46 -35.89
N LEU A 172 1.16 -16.45 -35.58
CA LEU A 172 0.79 -17.53 -36.48
C LEU A 172 0.12 -16.93 -37.73
N ARG A 173 0.85 -16.88 -38.84
CA ARG A 173 0.30 -16.53 -40.16
C ARG A 173 -0.61 -17.67 -40.62
N ARG A 174 -1.90 -17.38 -40.79
CA ARG A 174 -2.82 -18.24 -41.56
C ARG A 174 -2.39 -18.22 -43.04
N PRO A 175 -2.23 -19.37 -43.71
CA PRO A 175 -1.97 -19.36 -45.15
C PRO A 175 -3.23 -18.89 -45.91
N ARG A 176 -3.04 -17.94 -46.83
CA ARG A 176 -4.05 -17.56 -47.81
C ARG A 176 -4.12 -18.66 -48.88
N LEU A 177 -5.32 -19.19 -49.10
CA LEU A 177 -5.65 -19.97 -50.30
C LEU A 177 -5.45 -19.06 -51.51
N ALA A 178 -4.59 -19.47 -52.44
CA ALA A 178 -4.54 -18.90 -53.78
C ALA A 178 -5.32 -19.81 -54.72
N THR A 179 -6.34 -19.25 -55.39
CA THR A 179 -7.06 -19.87 -56.50
C THR A 179 -6.58 -19.22 -57.79
N GLN A 180 -6.09 -20.03 -58.74
CA GLN A 180 -5.89 -19.84 -60.20
C GLN A 180 -4.82 -20.86 -60.64
N LEU A 181 -4.97 -21.77 -61.60
CA LEU A 181 -5.94 -22.06 -62.67
C LEU A 181 -6.23 -23.57 -62.70
#